data_AF-G9KLL0-F1
#
_entry.id   AF-G9KLL0-F1
#
_cell.length_a   1.000
_cell.length_b   1.000
_cell.length_c   1.000
_cell.angle_alpha   90.00
_cell.angle_beta   90.00
_cell.angle_gamma   90.00
#
_symmetry.space_group_name_H-M   'P 1'
#
loop_
_entity.id
_entity.type
_entity.pdbx_description
1 polymer ?
#
loop_
_entity_poly.entity_id
_entity_poly.type
_entity_poly.pdbx_seq_one_letter_code
_entity_poly.pdbx_strand_id
1 'polypeptide(L)'
;GDCDVGDEGCASLASLLLVNCSLRELDLSNNCMSEEGIRWLMESVEQPGCMLEQLVLYDTYWTEEVEDRLQALEGSKPGLRVIS
;
A
#
# COMPACT_ATOMS: atom_id res chain seq x y z
N GLY A 1 -1.92 1.36 12.45
CA GLY A 1 -1.02 1.14 13.61
C GLY A 1 0.14 2.12 13.54
N ASP A 2 0.50 2.75 14.65
CA ASP A 2 1.58 3.75 14.75
C ASP A 2 2.94 3.03 14.89
N CYS A 3 3.66 2.83 13.79
CA CYS A 3 4.85 1.97 13.74
C CYS A 3 6.12 2.68 13.24
N ASP A 4 6.12 4.01 13.10
CA ASP A 4 7.25 4.79 12.54
C ASP A 4 7.77 4.19 11.20
N VAL A 5 6.85 3.63 10.39
CA VAL A 5 7.20 3.04 9.10
C VAL A 5 7.51 4.17 8.12
N GLY A 6 8.80 4.45 7.93
CA GLY A 6 9.30 5.30 6.86
C GLY A 6 9.43 4.54 5.53
N ASP A 7 9.99 5.20 4.52
CA ASP A 7 10.09 4.66 3.15
C ASP A 7 10.80 3.31 3.07
N GLU A 8 11.86 3.12 3.85
CA GLU A 8 12.60 1.85 3.91
C GLU A 8 11.73 0.69 4.44
N GLY A 9 10.84 1.00 5.38
CA GLY A 9 9.84 0.06 5.86
C GLY A 9 8.83 -0.29 4.78
N CYS A 10 8.39 0.70 3.99
CA CYS A 10 7.53 0.47 2.82
C CYS A 10 8.20 -0.39 1.75
N ALA A 11 9.49 -0.18 1.46
CA ALA A 11 10.25 -1.04 0.52
C ALA A 11 10.32 -2.50 1.01
N SER A 12 10.53 -2.68 2.31
CA SER A 12 10.58 -4.00 2.93
C SER A 12 9.21 -4.69 2.90
N LEU A 13 8.14 -3.95 3.21
CA LEU A 13 6.76 -4.42 3.13
C LEU A 13 6.34 -4.75 1.69
N ALA A 14 6.70 -3.91 0.72
CA ALA A 14 6.50 -4.13 -0.70
C ALA A 14 7.10 -5.47 -1.15
N SER A 15 8.36 -5.73 -0.79
CA SER A 15 9.02 -7.01 -1.07
C SER A 15 8.32 -8.18 -0.36
N LEU A 16 7.88 -7.98 0.88
CA LEU A 16 7.14 -9.00 1.63
C LEU A 16 5.78 -9.31 1.00
N LEU A 17 5.06 -8.33 0.46
CA LEU A 17 3.75 -8.53 -0.19
C LEU A 17 3.85 -9.45 -1.42
N LEU A 18 4.97 -9.43 -2.13
CA LEU A 18 5.22 -10.29 -3.29
C LEU A 18 5.55 -11.73 -2.90
N VAL A 19 6.18 -11.92 -1.73
CA VAL A 19 6.58 -13.24 -1.22
C VAL A 19 5.48 -13.86 -0.35
N ASN A 20 4.71 -13.02 0.33
CA ASN A 20 3.71 -13.43 1.30
C ASN A 20 2.33 -13.56 0.65
N CYS A 21 1.96 -14.80 0.33
CA CYS A 21 0.66 -15.12 -0.24
C CYS A 21 -0.47 -15.24 0.81
N SER A 22 -0.19 -14.97 2.09
CA SER A 22 -1.14 -15.12 3.20
C SER A 22 -1.68 -13.79 3.71
N LEU A 23 -0.96 -12.68 3.50
CA LEU A 23 -1.38 -11.36 3.95
C LEU A 23 -2.57 -10.89 3.09
N ARG A 24 -3.72 -10.65 3.74
CA ARG A 24 -4.94 -10.14 3.10
C ARG A 24 -5.21 -8.68 3.43
N GLU A 25 -4.83 -8.25 4.62
CA GLU A 25 -5.09 -6.90 5.10
C GLU A 25 -3.80 -6.29 5.64
N LEU A 26 -3.52 -5.05 5.25
CA LEU A 26 -2.36 -4.28 5.69
C LEU A 26 -2.83 -2.89 6.15
N ASP A 27 -2.64 -2.60 7.44
CA ASP A 27 -2.94 -1.30 8.03
C ASP A 27 -1.64 -0.53 8.29
N LEU A 28 -1.48 0.55 7.55
CA LEU A 28 -0.38 1.51 7.64
C LEU A 28 -0.86 2.91 8.04
N SER A 29 -2.06 3.00 8.62
CA SER A 29 -2.61 4.25 9.13
C SER A 29 -1.67 4.92 10.13
N ASN A 30 -1.59 6.25 10.08
CA ASN A 30 -0.80 7.08 10.99
C ASN A 30 0.71 6.75 10.96
N ASN A 31 1.26 6.51 9.76
CA ASN A 31 2.71 6.36 9.57
C ASN A 31 3.28 7.52 8.74
N CYS A 32 4.52 7.91 9.04
CA CYS A 32 5.21 9.00 8.37
C CYS A 32 5.97 8.54 7.11
N MET A 33 5.30 7.78 6.23
CA MET A 33 5.88 7.39 4.94
C MET A 33 5.71 8.52 3.92
N SER A 34 6.68 8.66 3.02
CA SER A 34 6.58 9.54 1.88
C SER A 34 5.82 8.87 0.73
N GLU A 35 5.54 9.66 -0.30
CA GLU A 35 4.93 9.18 -1.53
C GLU A 35 5.73 8.07 -2.22
N GLU A 36 7.06 8.06 -2.07
CA GLU A 36 7.89 6.99 -2.62
C GLU A 36 7.59 5.65 -1.95
N GLY A 37 7.44 5.64 -0.62
CA GLY A 37 7.03 4.45 0.12
C GLY A 37 5.69 3.89 -0.37
N ILE A 38 4.71 4.76 -0.60
CA ILE A 38 3.39 4.38 -1.11
C ILE A 38 3.49 3.84 -2.54
N ARG A 39 4.31 4.47 -3.40
CA ARG A 39 4.53 3.99 -4.78
C ARG A 39 5.09 2.57 -4.80
N TRP A 40 6.05 2.24 -3.93
CA TRP A 40 6.58 0.86 -3.84
C TRP A 40 5.53 -0.17 -3.40
N LEU A 41 4.65 0.22 -2.46
CA LEU A 41 3.54 -0.63 -2.06
C LEU A 41 2.57 -0.84 -3.23
N MET A 42 2.19 0.22 -3.95
CA MET A 42 1.31 0.13 -5.11
C MET A 42 1.86 -0.81 -6.20
N GLU A 43 3.14 -0.66 -6.57
CA GLU A 43 3.79 -1.53 -7.57
C GLU A 43 3.76 -3.00 -7.16
N SER A 44 3.93 -3.28 -5.87
CA SER A 44 3.89 -4.65 -5.36
C SER A 44 2.47 -5.22 -5.31
N VAL A 45 1.50 -4.40 -4.92
CA VAL A 45 0.08 -4.79 -4.87
C VAL A 45 -0.51 -5.00 -6.26
N GLU A 46 -0.08 -4.22 -7.25
CA GLU A 46 -0.48 -4.37 -8.65
C GLU A 46 -0.05 -5.72 -9.23
N GLN A 47 1.03 -6.32 -8.70
CA GLN A 47 1.48 -7.61 -9.19
C GLN A 47 0.44 -8.72 -8.94
N PRO A 48 0.26 -9.65 -9.90
CA PRO A 48 -0.71 -10.73 -9.79
C PRO A 48 -0.38 -11.73 -8.67
N GLY A 49 0.86 -11.76 -8.18
CA GLY A 49 1.28 -12.59 -7.06
C GLY A 49 0.86 -12.05 -5.68
N CYS A 50 0.51 -10.77 -5.58
CA CYS A 50 0.10 -10.17 -4.33
C CYS A 50 -1.36 -10.55 -3.99
N MET A 51 -1.57 -11.11 -2.81
CA MET A 51 -2.87 -11.59 -2.32
C MET A 51 -3.58 -10.56 -1.43
N LEU A 52 -3.07 -9.34 -1.35
CA LEU A 52 -3.65 -8.28 -0.54
C LEU A 52 -5.03 -7.90 -1.07
N GLU A 53 -6.00 -7.85 -0.16
CA GLU A 53 -7.40 -7.50 -0.40
C GLU A 53 -7.75 -6.15 0.22
N GLN A 54 -7.03 -5.72 1.26
CA GLN A 54 -7.27 -4.44 1.92
C GLN A 54 -5.97 -3.73 2.28
N LEU A 55 -5.87 -2.45 1.92
CA LEU A 55 -4.79 -1.55 2.30
C LEU A 55 -5.39 -0.34 3.01
N VAL A 56 -5.01 -0.10 4.27
CA VAL A 56 -5.51 1.02 5.08
C VAL A 56 -4.38 2.03 5.31
N LEU A 57 -4.67 3.30 5.05
CA LEU A 57 -3.75 4.41 4.98
C LEU A 57 -4.39 5.68 5.60
N TYR A 58 -5.15 5.53 6.69
CA TYR A 58 -5.72 6.70 7.37
C TYR A 58 -4.63 7.60 7.95
N ASP A 59 -4.90 8.91 8.02
CA ASP A 59 -3.99 9.89 8.62
C ASP A 59 -2.57 9.90 8.00
N THR A 60 -2.46 9.51 6.72
CA THR A 60 -1.23 9.69 5.94
C THR A 60 -1.38 10.84 4.94
N TYR A 61 -0.27 11.48 4.58
CA TYR A 61 -0.27 12.65 3.71
C TYR A 61 0.37 12.32 2.35
N TRP A 62 -0.36 12.57 1.26
CA TRP A 62 0.13 12.44 -0.11
C TRP A 62 -0.52 13.47 -1.05
N THR A 63 0.02 13.60 -2.27
CA THR A 63 -0.53 14.47 -3.31
C THR A 63 -1.68 13.82 -4.08
N GLU A 64 -2.45 14.65 -4.79
CA GLU A 64 -3.52 14.23 -5.69
C GLU A 64 -3.04 13.20 -6.75
N GLU A 65 -1.78 13.28 -7.18
CA GLU A 65 -1.20 12.30 -8.12
C GLU A 65 -1.15 10.88 -7.53
N VAL A 66 -0.83 10.76 -6.24
CA VAL A 66 -0.81 9.46 -5.55
C VAL A 66 -2.23 8.94 -5.38
N GLU A 67 -3.18 9.82 -5.07
CA GLU A 67 -4.60 9.48 -4.96
C GLU A 67 -5.16 8.92 -6.28
N ASP A 68 -4.93 9.61 -7.41
CA ASP A 68 -5.33 9.14 -8.75
C ASP A 68 -4.78 7.74 -9.05
N ARG A 69 -3.54 7.48 -8.63
CA ARG A 69 -2.92 6.16 -8.80
C ARG A 69 -3.55 5.09 -7.92
N LEU A 70 -3.90 5.40 -6.67
CA LEU A 70 -4.60 4.46 -5.79
C LEU A 70 -5.97 4.09 -6.38
N GLN A 71 -6.69 5.08 -6.90
CA GLN A 71 -7.98 4.85 -7.55
C GLN A 71 -7.85 4.00 -8.82
N ALA A 72 -6.79 4.23 -9.62
CA ALA A 72 -6.48 3.39 -10.78
C ALA A 72 -6.14 1.95 -10.35
N LEU A 73 -5.43 1.77 -9.24
CA LEU A 73 -5.08 0.46 -8.69
C LEU A 73 -6.33 -0.32 -8.25
N GLU A 74 -7.27 0.32 -7.56
CA GLU A 74 -8.56 -0.29 -7.21
C GLU A 74 -9.37 -0.69 -8.45
N GLY A 75 -9.35 0.13 -9.51
CA GLY A 75 -9.98 -0.20 -10.79
C GLY A 75 -9.32 -1.38 -11.52
N SER A 76 -7.99 -1.50 -11.42
CA SER A 76 -7.20 -2.60 -12.01
C SER A 76 -7.36 -3.91 -11.23
N LYS A 77 -7.49 -3.82 -9.90
CA LYS A 77 -7.56 -4.97 -9.00
C LYS A 77 -8.85 -4.93 -8.19
N PRO A 78 -9.97 -5.47 -8.72
CA PRO A 78 -11.29 -5.39 -8.07
C PRO A 78 -11.40 -6.16 -6.73
N GLY A 79 -10.41 -6.98 -6.39
CA GLY A 79 -10.30 -7.66 -5.10
C GLY A 79 -9.56 -6.85 -4.03
N LEU A 80 -8.96 -5.72 -4.40
CA LEU A 80 -8.26 -4.81 -3.49
C LEU A 80 -9.20 -3.64 -3.12
N ARG A 81 -9.18 -3.26 -1.84
CA ARG A 81 -9.80 -2.05 -1.32
C ARG A 81 -8.74 -1.19 -0.66
N VAL A 82 -8.65 0.06 -1.09
CA VAL A 82 -7.82 1.07 -0.44
C VAL A 82 -8.72 1.91 0.46
N ILE A 83 -8.31 2.08 1.71
CA ILE A 83 -9.04 2.87 2.70
C ILE A 83 -8.09 3.97 3.17
N SER A 84 -8.39 5.21 2.83
CA SER A 84 -7.59 6.40 3.17
C SER A 84 -8.42 7.48 3.86
#